data_AF-A0AAW2QXT2-F1
#
_entry.id   AF-A0AAW2QXT2-F1
#
_cell.length_a   1.000
_cell.length_b   1.000
_cell.length_c   1.000
_cell.angle_alpha   90.00
_cell.angle_beta   90.00
_cell.angle_gamma   90.00
#
_symmetry.space_group_name_H-M   'P 1'
#
loop_
_entity.id
_entity.type
_entity.pdbx_description
1 polymer ?
#
loop_
_entity_poly.entity_id
_entity_poly.type
_entity_poly.pdbx_seq_one_letter_code
_entity_poly.pdbx_strand_id
1 'polypeptide(L)'
;MKMKFVKNCFSGGELVEALIHHLDCGRRKAVEIGKKLARKHFIHHVFGENEFEDGNHFYRFLEHEAFIPKCHNFRGAVNDCEPKAAAAVSQRLACIMSAILETYASDDRSHLDYVGISNSEEFRRYVILVEDLQRINLLSLSYDEKLAFFLNLHNAMAIHAVIRVGDPGGMIDRRFFFAEFMYVVGGYPYSLSSIKNGILRSNQRAPYSLVKPFSSGDKRLELAFGKVNQPIHFGVWNASRGSPSIRFFTPQGIESQLRNAAREYFQRDDGMKVDLAKRIVYLPRMIKWYKSDFGQDKEILKWIINYLDASKAGLLTHLLGDGGSSVNIVYQNYDWSLNS
;
A
#
# COMPACT_ATOMS: atom_id res chain seq x y z
N MET A 1 -3.59 31.12 24.03
CA MET A 1 -3.29 29.74 24.49
C MET A 1 -4.27 28.78 23.81
N LYS A 2 -3.82 27.90 22.91
CA LYS A 2 -4.70 26.88 22.29
C LYS A 2 -4.75 25.66 23.22
N MET A 3 -5.84 25.49 23.94
CA MET A 3 -6.07 24.26 24.72
C MET A 3 -6.38 23.10 23.76
N LYS A 4 -5.74 21.95 23.96
CA LYS A 4 -6.01 20.72 23.23
C LYS A 4 -6.56 19.68 24.21
N PHE A 5 -7.75 19.15 23.92
CA PHE A 5 -8.32 18.04 24.68
C PHE A 5 -7.87 16.73 24.06
N VAL A 6 -7.34 15.83 24.88
CA VAL A 6 -6.92 14.48 24.50
C VAL A 6 -7.62 13.48 25.40
N LYS A 7 -8.13 12.39 24.83
CA LYS A 7 -8.88 11.35 25.54
C LYS A 7 -8.07 10.05 25.64
N ASN A 8 -8.47 9.19 26.57
CA ASN A 8 -7.93 7.84 26.78
C ASN A 8 -6.39 7.81 26.87
N CYS A 9 -5.83 8.80 27.54
CA CYS A 9 -4.38 8.94 27.73
C CYS A 9 -4.04 8.88 29.22
N PHE A 10 -2.77 8.63 29.48
CA PHE A 10 -2.16 8.67 30.80
C PHE A 10 -0.84 9.44 30.69
N SER A 11 -0.37 9.99 31.80
CA SER A 11 0.95 10.63 31.88
C SER A 11 2.06 9.58 32.02
N GLY A 12 3.27 9.91 31.56
CA GLY A 12 4.45 9.07 31.73
C GLY A 12 4.69 8.71 33.21
N GLY A 13 4.49 9.67 34.12
CA GLY A 13 4.61 9.46 35.57
C GLY A 13 3.60 8.47 36.13
N GLU A 14 2.32 8.54 35.71
CA GLU A 14 1.30 7.57 36.13
C GLU A 14 1.66 6.14 35.69
N LEU A 15 2.16 5.96 34.46
CA LEU A 15 2.63 4.65 34.01
C LEU A 15 3.83 4.16 34.81
N VAL A 16 4.79 5.05 35.12
CA VAL A 16 5.97 4.70 35.91
C VAL A 16 5.57 4.23 37.31
N GLU A 17 4.68 4.94 38.00
CA GLU A 17 4.18 4.53 39.32
C GLU A 17 3.42 3.20 39.25
N ALA A 18 2.56 3.01 38.24
CA ALA A 18 1.88 1.75 38.04
C ALA A 18 2.87 0.58 37.83
N LEU A 19 3.92 0.76 37.02
CA LEU A 19 4.94 -0.25 36.78
C LEU A 19 5.79 -0.56 38.03
N ILE A 20 6.12 0.46 38.84
CA ILE A 20 6.82 0.27 40.12
C ILE A 20 5.98 -0.62 41.03
N HIS A 21 4.69 -0.29 41.19
CA HIS A 21 3.79 -1.02 42.06
C HIS A 21 3.51 -2.45 41.57
N HIS A 22 3.21 -2.63 40.27
CA HIS A 22 2.83 -3.94 39.73
C HIS A 22 4.00 -4.91 39.54
N LEU A 23 5.22 -4.41 39.31
CA LEU A 23 6.39 -5.23 39.01
C LEU A 23 7.44 -5.24 40.14
N ASP A 24 7.12 -4.59 41.26
CA ASP A 24 8.00 -4.40 42.42
C ASP A 24 9.44 -4.02 42.00
N CYS A 25 9.54 -2.90 41.29
CA CYS A 25 10.80 -2.49 40.68
C CYS A 25 11.13 -1.02 40.91
N GLY A 26 12.43 -0.69 40.93
CA GLY A 26 12.86 0.70 41.07
C GLY A 26 12.48 1.55 39.86
N ARG A 27 12.27 2.86 40.09
CA ARG A 27 11.87 3.85 39.08
C ARG A 27 12.66 3.80 37.77
N ARG A 28 13.99 3.67 37.85
CA ARG A 28 14.85 3.53 36.66
C ARG A 28 14.45 2.34 35.78
N LYS A 29 14.12 1.19 36.40
CA LYS A 29 13.69 -0.02 35.67
C LYS A 29 12.30 0.17 35.08
N ALA A 30 11.37 0.81 35.79
CA ALA A 30 10.04 1.16 35.28
C ALA A 30 10.11 2.06 34.03
N VAL A 31 10.98 3.08 34.04
CA VAL A 31 11.19 3.95 32.86
C VAL A 31 11.71 3.16 31.66
N GLU A 32 12.67 2.25 31.86
CA GLU A 32 13.16 1.40 30.78
C GLU A 32 12.09 0.43 30.24
N ILE A 33 11.17 -0.03 31.08
CA ILE A 33 10.01 -0.81 30.64
C ILE A 33 9.06 0.06 29.81
N GLY A 34 8.77 1.29 30.25
CA GLY A 34 7.97 2.26 29.47
C GLY A 34 8.54 2.52 28.08
N LYS A 35 9.87 2.74 27.98
CA LYS A 35 10.56 2.85 26.68
C LYS A 35 10.40 1.60 25.82
N LYS A 36 10.50 0.40 26.40
CA LYS A 36 10.28 -0.85 25.66
C LYS A 36 8.84 -0.97 25.16
N LEU A 37 7.85 -0.58 25.96
CA LEU A 37 6.44 -0.56 25.54
C LEU A 37 6.24 0.39 24.36
N ALA A 38 6.86 1.57 24.39
CA ALA A 38 6.79 2.54 23.29
C ALA A 38 7.47 2.02 22.01
N ARG A 39 8.70 1.50 22.12
CA ARG A 39 9.44 0.88 20.99
C ARG A 39 8.71 -0.28 20.35
N LYS A 40 8.00 -1.06 21.16
CA LYS A 40 7.20 -2.20 20.71
C LYS A 40 5.79 -1.82 20.28
N HIS A 41 5.47 -0.52 20.19
CA HIS A 41 4.18 0.03 19.78
C HIS A 41 2.97 -0.39 20.64
N PHE A 42 3.18 -0.70 21.93
CA PHE A 42 2.06 -0.85 22.87
C PHE A 42 1.46 0.51 23.25
N ILE A 43 2.32 1.52 23.37
CA ILE A 43 1.93 2.88 23.74
C ILE A 43 2.59 3.88 22.78
N HIS A 44 1.92 4.98 22.48
CA HIS A 44 2.47 6.08 21.69
C HIS A 44 2.35 7.39 22.44
N HIS A 45 3.34 8.27 22.24
CA HIS A 45 3.23 9.65 22.70
C HIS A 45 2.13 10.37 21.92
N VAL A 46 1.18 11.00 22.63
CA VAL A 46 -0.04 11.57 22.03
C VAL A 46 0.26 12.66 20.98
N PHE A 47 1.39 13.37 21.13
CA PHE A 47 1.84 14.40 20.19
C PHE A 47 3.01 13.95 19.29
N GLY A 48 3.48 12.70 19.44
CA GLY A 48 4.56 12.14 18.60
C GLY A 48 5.97 12.69 18.83
N GLU A 49 6.17 13.51 19.85
CA GLU A 49 7.43 14.24 20.11
C GLU A 49 8.54 13.35 20.69
N ASN A 50 8.21 12.48 21.64
CA ASN A 50 9.19 11.70 22.42
C ASN A 50 8.92 10.19 22.33
N GLU A 51 9.93 9.38 22.63
CA GLU A 51 9.81 7.91 22.70
C GLU A 51 9.04 7.49 23.97
N PHE A 52 9.62 7.72 25.15
CA PHE A 52 8.95 7.61 26.45
C PHE A 52 9.76 8.36 27.52
N GLU A 53 9.09 9.17 28.35
CA GLU A 53 9.68 10.01 29.39
C GLU A 53 8.82 9.98 30.66
N ASP A 54 9.47 9.91 31.82
CA ASP A 54 8.81 10.07 33.13
C ASP A 54 8.41 11.53 33.33
N GLY A 55 7.18 11.77 33.77
CA GLY A 55 6.63 13.11 33.98
C GLY A 55 5.31 13.34 33.24
N ASN A 56 5.05 14.60 32.88
CA ASN A 56 3.73 15.08 32.42
C ASN A 56 3.53 14.98 30.89
N HIS A 57 4.25 14.07 30.24
CA HIS A 57 4.05 13.74 28.83
C HIS A 57 2.91 12.74 28.70
N PHE A 58 2.00 12.96 27.75
CA PHE A 58 0.84 12.10 27.59
C PHE A 58 1.08 10.99 26.58
N TYR A 59 0.73 9.77 26.97
CA TYR A 59 0.80 8.57 26.17
C TYR A 59 -0.58 7.91 26.05
N ARG A 60 -0.75 7.10 25.02
CA ARG A 60 -1.98 6.36 24.74
C ARG A 60 -1.64 4.94 24.32
N PHE A 61 -2.43 3.97 24.77
CA PHE A 61 -2.33 2.60 24.26
C PHE A 61 -2.74 2.54 22.78
N LEU A 62 -2.08 1.72 21.99
CA LEU A 62 -2.35 1.59 20.55
C LEU A 62 -3.85 1.32 20.28
N GLU A 63 -4.49 0.44 21.04
CA GLU A 63 -5.93 0.11 20.90
C GLU A 63 -6.89 1.28 21.15
N HIS A 64 -6.43 2.31 21.86
CA HIS A 64 -7.22 3.51 22.14
C HIS A 64 -7.03 4.60 21.09
N GLU A 65 -6.14 4.41 20.11
CA GLU A 65 -5.89 5.41 19.08
C GLU A 65 -7.14 5.68 18.22
N ALA A 66 -7.33 6.95 17.86
CA ALA A 66 -8.55 7.40 17.18
C ALA A 66 -8.77 6.75 15.80
N PHE A 67 -7.71 6.20 15.19
CA PHE A 67 -7.79 5.49 13.90
C PHE A 67 -8.21 4.02 14.04
N ILE A 68 -8.14 3.42 15.23
CA ILE A 68 -8.38 1.99 15.45
C ILE A 68 -9.76 1.53 14.98
N PRO A 69 -10.88 2.28 15.20
CA PRO A 69 -12.19 1.86 14.71
C PRO A 69 -12.28 1.71 13.18
N LYS A 70 -11.33 2.28 12.43
CA LYS A 70 -11.24 2.17 10.96
C LYS A 70 -10.29 1.06 10.49
N CYS A 71 -9.61 0.37 11.41
CA CYS A 71 -8.60 -0.62 11.07
C CYS A 71 -9.15 -2.05 11.04
N HIS A 72 -9.10 -2.68 9.87
CA HIS A 72 -9.70 -4.00 9.62
C HIS A 72 -8.81 -5.19 10.03
N ASN A 73 -7.64 -4.94 10.62
CA ASN A 73 -6.77 -5.97 11.22
C ASN A 73 -6.63 -5.79 12.73
N PHE A 74 -7.62 -5.16 13.36
CA PHE A 74 -7.66 -4.91 14.80
C PHE A 74 -8.97 -5.45 15.38
N ARG A 75 -8.89 -6.35 16.36
CA ARG A 75 -10.05 -7.02 16.98
C ARG A 75 -10.17 -6.68 18.45
N GLY A 76 -10.34 -5.39 18.74
CA GLY A 76 -10.59 -4.88 20.10
C GLY A 76 -9.36 -4.84 21.03
N ALA A 77 -8.33 -5.64 20.78
CA ALA A 77 -7.09 -5.63 21.56
C ALA A 77 -5.84 -5.67 20.65
N VAL A 78 -4.74 -5.13 21.19
CA VAL A 78 -3.41 -5.28 20.58
C VAL A 78 -2.97 -6.74 20.65
N ASN A 79 -2.37 -7.26 19.58
CA ASN A 79 -1.67 -8.54 19.62
C ASN A 79 -0.46 -8.42 20.58
N ASP A 80 -0.51 -9.11 21.71
CA ASP A 80 0.47 -9.06 22.79
C ASP A 80 1.68 -10.01 22.59
N CYS A 81 1.61 -10.89 21.59
CA CYS A 81 2.72 -11.79 21.24
C CYS A 81 3.98 -11.02 20.80
N GLU A 82 5.15 -11.61 20.95
CA GLU A 82 6.38 -10.97 20.46
C GLU A 82 6.28 -10.69 18.94
N PRO A 83 6.56 -9.45 18.48
CA PRO A 83 6.47 -9.12 17.06
C PRO A 83 7.35 -10.02 16.21
N LYS A 84 6.74 -10.65 15.21
CA LYS A 84 7.45 -11.49 14.24
C LYS A 84 8.28 -10.60 13.31
N ALA A 85 9.35 -11.18 12.74
CA ALA A 85 10.15 -10.49 11.73
C ALA A 85 9.27 -10.09 10.53
N ALA A 86 9.38 -8.84 10.09
CA ALA A 86 8.55 -8.31 8.99
C ALA A 86 8.68 -9.13 7.70
N ALA A 87 9.90 -9.60 7.38
CA ALA A 87 10.14 -10.45 6.21
C ALA A 87 9.39 -11.79 6.30
N ALA A 88 9.34 -12.40 7.48
CA ALA A 88 8.62 -13.66 7.69
C ALA A 88 7.09 -13.48 7.57
N VAL A 89 6.55 -12.39 8.10
CA VAL A 89 5.12 -12.06 7.94
C VAL A 89 4.80 -11.77 6.47
N SER A 90 5.66 -11.01 5.78
CA SER A 90 5.57 -10.73 4.34
C SER A 90 5.53 -12.01 3.51
N GLN A 91 6.45 -12.94 3.77
CA GLN A 91 6.54 -14.21 3.06
C GLN A 91 5.28 -15.06 3.27
N ARG A 92 4.80 -15.19 4.53
CA ARG A 92 3.57 -15.93 4.82
C ARG A 92 2.35 -15.31 4.15
N LEU A 93 2.26 -13.98 4.12
CA LEU A 93 1.20 -13.25 3.44
C LEU A 93 1.21 -13.57 1.95
N ALA A 94 2.37 -13.45 1.30
CA ALA A 94 2.52 -13.76 -0.12
C ALA A 94 2.15 -15.22 -0.42
N CYS A 95 2.59 -16.19 0.40
CA CYS A 95 2.25 -17.60 0.21
C CYS A 95 0.74 -17.86 0.30
N ILE A 96 0.06 -17.36 1.35
CA ILE A 96 -1.38 -17.54 1.51
C ILE A 96 -2.13 -16.94 0.33
N MET A 97 -1.77 -15.71 -0.06
CA MET A 97 -2.48 -15.01 -1.11
C MET A 97 -2.19 -15.59 -2.50
N SER A 98 -1.00 -16.13 -2.75
CA SER A 98 -0.72 -16.89 -3.97
C SER A 98 -1.57 -18.15 -4.06
N ALA A 99 -1.72 -18.92 -2.98
CA ALA A 99 -2.60 -20.10 -2.95
C ALA A 99 -4.07 -19.74 -3.20
N ILE A 100 -4.52 -18.59 -2.68
CA ILE A 100 -5.83 -18.02 -3.00
C ILE A 100 -5.96 -17.75 -4.50
N LEU A 101 -4.98 -17.08 -5.11
CA LEU A 101 -5.05 -16.81 -6.56
C LEU A 101 -5.03 -18.07 -7.41
N GLU A 102 -4.25 -19.09 -7.02
CA GLU A 102 -4.19 -20.36 -7.75
C GLU A 102 -5.52 -21.10 -7.78
N THR A 103 -6.37 -20.90 -6.77
CA THR A 103 -7.66 -21.60 -6.64
C THR A 103 -8.84 -20.77 -7.14
N TYR A 104 -8.82 -19.46 -6.89
CA TYR A 104 -10.01 -18.60 -7.05
C TYR A 104 -9.85 -17.50 -8.12
N ALA A 105 -8.73 -17.44 -8.84
CA ALA A 105 -8.56 -16.54 -9.97
C ALA A 105 -8.77 -17.24 -11.30
N SER A 106 -9.22 -16.50 -12.32
CA SER A 106 -9.16 -16.96 -13.70
C SER A 106 -7.72 -17.18 -14.17
N ASP A 107 -7.51 -17.97 -15.22
CA ASP A 107 -6.17 -18.28 -15.76
C ASP A 107 -5.33 -17.04 -16.09
N ASP A 108 -5.97 -15.99 -16.61
CA ASP A 108 -5.37 -14.70 -16.94
C ASP A 108 -5.26 -13.74 -15.74
N ARG A 109 -5.73 -14.17 -14.57
CA ARG A 109 -5.81 -13.45 -13.30
C ARG A 109 -6.52 -12.10 -13.41
N SER A 110 -7.48 -12.01 -14.32
CA SER A 110 -8.30 -10.82 -14.48
C SER A 110 -9.58 -10.87 -13.65
N HIS A 111 -10.10 -12.05 -13.29
CA HIS A 111 -11.31 -12.24 -12.48
C HIS A 111 -11.00 -13.00 -11.18
N LEU A 112 -11.78 -12.74 -10.12
CA LEU A 112 -11.66 -13.39 -8.82
C LEU A 112 -13.03 -13.82 -8.27
N ASP A 113 -13.15 -15.07 -7.86
CA ASP A 113 -14.31 -15.57 -7.10
C ASP A 113 -14.25 -15.08 -5.65
N TYR A 114 -14.66 -13.83 -5.40
CA TYR A 114 -14.68 -13.24 -4.06
C TYR A 114 -15.52 -14.03 -3.06
N VAL A 115 -16.59 -14.70 -3.52
CA VAL A 115 -17.47 -15.50 -2.65
C VAL A 115 -16.72 -16.76 -2.21
N GLY A 116 -16.09 -17.48 -3.14
CA GLY A 116 -15.22 -18.62 -2.83
C GLY A 116 -14.07 -18.24 -1.89
N ILE A 117 -13.37 -17.15 -2.18
CA ILE A 117 -12.29 -16.64 -1.31
C ILE A 117 -12.81 -16.36 0.10
N SER A 118 -13.94 -15.66 0.24
CA SER A 118 -14.48 -15.29 1.56
C SER A 118 -14.80 -16.50 2.45
N ASN A 119 -15.13 -17.64 1.86
CA ASN A 119 -15.46 -18.90 2.55
C ASN A 119 -14.27 -19.85 2.71
N SER A 120 -13.09 -19.47 2.21
CA SER A 120 -11.89 -20.31 2.19
C SER A 120 -11.13 -20.34 3.52
N GLU A 121 -10.48 -21.45 3.81
CA GLU A 121 -9.57 -21.60 4.95
C GLU A 121 -8.32 -20.72 4.80
N GLU A 122 -7.84 -20.55 3.57
CA GLU A 122 -6.72 -19.69 3.23
C GLU A 122 -7.02 -18.23 3.61
N PHE A 123 -8.21 -17.74 3.28
CA PHE A 123 -8.61 -16.38 3.62
C PHE A 123 -8.78 -16.22 5.14
N ARG A 124 -9.33 -17.22 5.83
CA ARG A 124 -9.38 -17.22 7.31
C ARG A 124 -7.98 -17.13 7.92
N ARG A 125 -7.00 -17.85 7.38
CA ARG A 125 -5.58 -17.77 7.78
C ARG A 125 -4.97 -16.41 7.50
N TYR A 126 -5.31 -15.78 6.35
CA TYR A 126 -4.89 -14.42 6.02
C TYR A 126 -5.43 -13.41 7.05
N VAL A 127 -6.71 -13.47 7.41
CA VAL A 127 -7.31 -12.53 8.38
C VAL A 127 -6.67 -12.65 9.77
N ILE A 128 -6.24 -13.85 10.17
CA ILE A 128 -5.47 -14.03 11.42
C ILE A 128 -4.04 -13.47 11.27
N LEU A 129 -3.38 -13.74 10.13
CA LEU A 129 -2.02 -13.27 9.87
C LEU A 129 -1.90 -11.74 9.93
N VAL A 130 -2.89 -11.00 9.44
CA VAL A 130 -2.81 -9.52 9.40
C VAL A 130 -2.80 -8.87 10.78
N GLU A 131 -3.18 -9.59 11.84
CA GLU A 131 -3.02 -9.13 13.23
C GLU A 131 -1.53 -9.08 13.65
N ASP A 132 -0.68 -9.94 13.07
CA ASP A 132 0.78 -9.89 13.30
C ASP A 132 1.39 -8.59 12.76
N LEU A 133 0.77 -7.93 11.78
CA LEU A 133 1.28 -6.69 11.17
C LEU A 133 1.30 -5.51 12.14
N GLN A 134 0.47 -5.53 13.19
CA GLN A 134 0.23 -4.37 14.04
C GLN A 134 1.50 -3.76 14.62
N ARG A 135 2.52 -4.57 14.94
CA ARG A 135 3.73 -4.13 15.67
C ARG A 135 5.05 -4.59 15.05
N ILE A 136 5.05 -5.03 13.78
CA ILE A 136 6.28 -5.42 13.08
C ILE A 136 7.22 -4.22 12.89
N ASN A 137 8.53 -4.47 12.91
CA ASN A 137 9.53 -3.49 12.52
C ASN A 137 9.74 -3.51 10.99
N LEU A 138 9.26 -2.48 10.30
CA LEU A 138 9.41 -2.36 8.84
C LEU A 138 10.78 -1.79 8.42
N LEU A 139 11.50 -1.10 9.30
CA LEU A 139 12.80 -0.51 9.00
C LEU A 139 13.89 -1.56 8.81
N SER A 140 13.66 -2.80 9.26
CA SER A 140 14.59 -3.91 9.05
C SER A 140 14.50 -4.54 7.66
N LEU A 141 13.53 -4.16 6.83
CA LEU A 141 13.38 -4.69 5.48
C LEU A 141 14.40 -4.07 4.53
N SER A 142 15.03 -4.90 3.70
CA SER A 142 15.78 -4.43 2.54
C SER A 142 14.85 -3.72 1.54
N TYR A 143 15.44 -3.03 0.55
CA TYR A 143 14.67 -2.33 -0.48
C TYR A 143 13.67 -3.25 -1.19
N ASP A 144 14.12 -4.43 -1.64
CA ASP A 144 13.29 -5.39 -2.38
C ASP A 144 12.22 -6.03 -1.50
N GLU A 145 12.55 -6.37 -0.25
CA GLU A 145 11.58 -6.89 0.71
C GLU A 145 10.50 -5.86 1.05
N LYS A 146 10.88 -4.57 1.20
CA LYS A 146 9.94 -3.48 1.44
C LYS A 146 9.02 -3.27 0.24
N LEU A 147 9.56 -3.31 -0.98
CA LEU A 147 8.77 -3.16 -2.20
C LEU A 147 7.76 -4.30 -2.37
N ALA A 148 8.22 -5.54 -2.21
CA ALA A 148 7.35 -6.71 -2.26
C ALA A 148 6.30 -6.68 -1.14
N PHE A 149 6.69 -6.31 0.09
CA PHE A 149 5.78 -6.20 1.23
C PHE A 149 4.63 -5.24 0.95
N PHE A 150 4.91 -4.00 0.53
CA PHE A 150 3.85 -3.00 0.33
C PHE A 150 2.98 -3.28 -0.90
N LEU A 151 3.53 -3.87 -1.97
CA LEU A 151 2.72 -4.31 -3.11
C LEU A 151 1.79 -5.45 -2.74
N ASN A 152 2.31 -6.47 -2.06
CA ASN A 152 1.53 -7.63 -1.64
C ASN A 152 0.48 -7.24 -0.61
N LEU A 153 0.85 -6.40 0.36
CA LEU A 153 -0.08 -5.90 1.36
C LEU A 153 -1.21 -5.09 0.71
N HIS A 154 -0.89 -4.20 -0.22
CA HIS A 154 -1.91 -3.44 -0.95
C HIS A 154 -2.87 -4.36 -1.69
N ASN A 155 -2.36 -5.30 -2.48
CA ASN A 155 -3.19 -6.20 -3.28
C ASN A 155 -4.06 -7.12 -2.39
N ALA A 156 -3.51 -7.62 -1.29
CA ALA A 156 -4.27 -8.42 -0.32
C ALA A 156 -5.34 -7.60 0.41
N MET A 157 -5.00 -6.39 0.85
CA MET A 157 -5.96 -5.45 1.45
C MET A 157 -7.09 -5.10 0.50
N ALA A 158 -6.81 -4.97 -0.81
CA ALA A 158 -7.84 -4.68 -1.81
C ALA A 158 -8.84 -5.84 -1.94
N ILE A 159 -8.36 -7.09 -1.97
CA ILE A 159 -9.23 -8.28 -1.95
C ILE A 159 -10.09 -8.28 -0.69
N HIS A 160 -9.47 -8.08 0.48
CA HIS A 160 -10.18 -8.07 1.75
C HIS A 160 -11.21 -6.94 1.83
N ALA A 161 -10.89 -5.76 1.31
CA ALA A 161 -11.80 -4.63 1.26
C ALA A 161 -13.04 -4.95 0.42
N VAL A 162 -12.87 -5.57 -0.75
CA VAL A 162 -14.02 -6.00 -1.58
C VAL A 162 -14.87 -7.03 -0.83
N ILE A 163 -14.25 -8.02 -0.19
CA ILE A 163 -14.98 -9.05 0.58
C ILE A 163 -15.77 -8.45 1.76
N ARG A 164 -15.23 -7.43 2.43
CA ARG A 164 -15.86 -6.85 3.64
C ARG A 164 -16.84 -5.73 3.37
N VAL A 165 -16.58 -4.93 2.34
CA VAL A 165 -17.32 -3.69 2.06
C VAL A 165 -18.16 -3.81 0.78
N GLY A 166 -17.77 -4.67 -0.17
CA GLY A 166 -18.44 -4.86 -1.45
C GLY A 166 -17.77 -4.10 -2.61
N ASP A 167 -18.44 -4.07 -3.76
CA ASP A 167 -17.98 -3.33 -4.94
C ASP A 167 -17.96 -1.82 -4.63
N PRO A 168 -16.79 -1.16 -4.72
CA PRO A 168 -16.72 0.28 -4.54
C PRO A 168 -17.34 1.07 -5.69
N GLY A 169 -17.83 0.47 -6.77
CA GLY A 169 -18.51 1.18 -7.85
C GLY A 169 -17.59 2.08 -8.67
N GLY A 170 -17.97 3.34 -8.86
CA GLY A 170 -17.29 4.28 -9.76
C GLY A 170 -16.00 4.89 -9.21
N MET A 171 -15.38 5.79 -9.99
CA MET A 171 -14.11 6.45 -9.62
C MET A 171 -14.18 7.20 -8.27
N ILE A 172 -15.28 7.90 -8.00
CA ILE A 172 -15.43 8.74 -6.79
C ILE A 172 -15.56 7.84 -5.55
N ASP A 173 -16.44 6.86 -5.60
CA ASP A 173 -16.68 5.91 -4.52
C ASP A 173 -15.42 5.08 -4.22
N ARG A 174 -14.68 4.67 -5.27
CA ARG A 174 -13.36 4.04 -5.13
C ARG A 174 -12.37 4.93 -4.38
N ARG A 175 -12.34 6.24 -4.62
CA ARG A 175 -11.44 7.14 -3.90
C ARG A 175 -11.69 7.08 -2.38
N PHE A 176 -12.94 7.07 -1.95
CA PHE A 176 -13.30 6.95 -0.54
C PHE A 176 -12.98 5.55 -0.01
N PHE A 177 -13.36 4.50 -0.75
CA PHE A 177 -13.05 3.11 -0.41
C PHE A 177 -11.57 2.87 -0.13
N PHE A 178 -10.69 3.31 -1.04
CA PHE A 178 -9.23 3.16 -0.89
C PHE A 178 -8.64 4.07 0.21
N ALA A 179 -9.33 5.14 0.61
CA ALA A 179 -8.89 6.04 1.67
C ALA A 179 -9.30 5.58 3.07
N GLU A 180 -10.50 5.00 3.21
CA GLU A 180 -11.09 4.62 4.50
C GLU A 180 -10.73 3.20 4.95
N PHE A 181 -10.47 2.26 4.03
CA PHE A 181 -10.06 0.91 4.40
C PHE A 181 -8.61 0.89 4.88
N MET A 182 -8.40 0.76 6.19
CA MET A 182 -7.09 0.85 6.84
C MET A 182 -6.68 -0.43 7.55
N TYR A 183 -5.37 -0.60 7.72
CA TYR A 183 -4.73 -1.52 8.65
C TYR A 183 -3.76 -0.78 9.57
N VAL A 184 -3.53 -1.31 10.77
CA VAL A 184 -2.38 -0.95 11.59
C VAL A 184 -1.19 -1.78 11.15
N VAL A 185 -0.08 -1.13 10.79
CA VAL A 185 1.17 -1.78 10.41
C VAL A 185 2.33 -1.09 11.11
N GLY A 186 3.08 -1.82 11.93
CA GLY A 186 4.20 -1.26 12.71
C GLY A 186 3.80 -0.04 13.56
N GLY A 187 2.62 -0.11 14.18
CA GLY A 187 2.05 0.92 15.04
C GLY A 187 1.32 2.05 14.33
N TYR A 188 1.36 2.15 13.00
CA TYR A 188 0.74 3.27 12.29
C TYR A 188 -0.42 2.82 11.39
N PRO A 189 -1.44 3.67 11.18
CA PRO A 189 -2.51 3.36 10.24
C PRO A 189 -2.01 3.48 8.80
N TYR A 190 -2.40 2.55 7.95
CA TYR A 190 -2.16 2.58 6.52
C TYR A 190 -3.45 2.24 5.78
N SER A 191 -3.97 3.20 5.01
CA SER A 191 -4.97 2.92 3.99
C SER A 191 -4.32 2.42 2.70
N LEU A 192 -5.10 1.75 1.84
CA LEU A 192 -4.67 1.40 0.49
C LEU A 192 -4.10 2.62 -0.27
N SER A 193 -4.77 3.78 -0.16
CA SER A 193 -4.32 5.04 -0.75
C SER A 193 -2.98 5.52 -0.18
N SER A 194 -2.77 5.39 1.13
CA SER A 194 -1.50 5.77 1.77
C SER A 194 -0.35 4.84 1.41
N ILE A 195 -0.60 3.54 1.23
CA ILE A 195 0.40 2.58 0.74
C ILE A 195 0.79 2.93 -0.69
N LYS A 196 -0.21 3.09 -1.58
CA LYS A 196 0.03 3.41 -2.99
C LYS A 196 0.74 4.76 -3.16
N ASN A 197 0.16 5.83 -2.62
CA ASN A 197 0.61 7.18 -2.91
C ASN A 197 1.71 7.66 -1.95
N GLY A 198 1.61 7.26 -0.68
CA GLY A 198 2.52 7.66 0.39
C GLY A 198 3.83 6.88 0.35
N ILE A 199 3.75 5.56 0.23
CA ILE A 199 4.92 4.69 0.26
C ILE A 199 5.45 4.39 -1.14
N LEU A 200 4.68 3.64 -1.94
CA LEU A 200 5.13 3.10 -3.24
C LEU A 200 5.43 4.21 -4.25
N ARG A 201 4.62 5.26 -4.29
CA ARG A 201 4.84 6.44 -5.13
C ARG A 201 5.60 7.56 -4.41
N SER A 202 6.47 7.28 -3.44
CA SER A 202 7.38 8.30 -2.86
C SER A 202 6.68 9.56 -2.33
N ASN A 203 5.59 9.39 -1.59
CA ASN A 203 4.76 10.47 -1.04
C ASN A 203 4.24 11.48 -2.10
N GLN A 204 3.94 10.98 -3.31
CA GLN A 204 3.31 11.77 -4.36
C GLN A 204 1.82 11.99 -4.08
N ARG A 205 1.30 13.12 -4.58
CA ARG A 205 -0.13 13.42 -4.47
C ARG A 205 -0.94 12.38 -5.24
N ALA A 206 -2.05 11.96 -4.66
CA ALA A 206 -3.06 11.18 -5.38
C ALA A 206 -3.63 12.02 -6.55
N PRO A 207 -4.11 11.39 -7.63
CA PRO A 207 -4.79 12.09 -8.70
C PRO A 207 -5.90 12.99 -8.15
N TYR A 208 -5.95 14.25 -8.59
CA TYR A 208 -6.92 15.26 -8.14
C TYR A 208 -6.85 15.62 -6.64
N SER A 209 -5.78 15.23 -5.93
CA SER A 209 -5.51 15.68 -4.57
C SER A 209 -4.52 16.83 -4.56
N LEU A 210 -4.77 17.83 -3.71
CA LEU A 210 -3.85 18.95 -3.47
C LEU A 210 -2.86 18.67 -2.33
N VAL A 211 -3.14 17.65 -1.52
CA VAL A 211 -2.35 17.30 -0.33
C VAL A 211 -1.55 16.02 -0.55
N LYS A 212 -0.33 16.00 0.00
CA LYS A 212 0.48 14.79 0.07
C LYS A 212 -0.12 13.83 1.11
N PRO A 213 0.02 12.50 0.90
CA PRO A 213 -0.43 11.51 1.87
C PRO A 213 0.15 11.71 3.28
N PHE A 214 1.44 12.06 3.36
CA PHE A 214 2.16 12.24 4.61
C PHE A 214 2.74 13.66 4.72
N SER A 215 2.56 14.28 5.89
CA SER A 215 3.18 15.57 6.25
C SER A 215 4.66 15.40 6.62
N SER A 216 5.43 16.49 6.66
CA SER A 216 6.88 16.46 6.93
C SER A 216 7.30 15.80 8.25
N GLY A 217 6.45 15.82 9.29
CA GLY A 217 6.72 15.17 10.58
C GLY A 217 6.15 13.76 10.71
N ASP A 218 5.60 13.19 9.64
CA ASP A 218 5.01 11.86 9.67
C ASP A 218 6.10 10.78 9.62
N LYS A 219 6.21 9.96 10.67
CA LYS A 219 7.22 8.89 10.79
C LYS A 219 7.15 7.86 9.66
N ARG A 220 5.99 7.70 9.00
CA ARG A 220 5.84 6.81 7.85
C ARG A 220 6.65 7.26 6.63
N LEU A 221 7.13 8.51 6.60
CA LEU A 221 8.03 9.00 5.55
C LEU A 221 9.35 8.23 5.47
N GLU A 222 9.85 7.69 6.59
CA GLU A 222 11.08 6.90 6.62
C GLU A 222 10.98 5.64 5.75
N LEU A 223 9.75 5.17 5.51
CA LEU A 223 9.46 4.00 4.68
C LEU A 223 9.24 4.34 3.21
N ALA A 224 9.01 5.61 2.86
CA ALA A 224 8.81 6.03 1.48
C ALA A 224 10.07 5.81 0.63
N PHE A 225 9.90 5.48 -0.64
CA PHE A 225 11.03 5.31 -1.57
C PHE A 225 11.57 6.68 -2.01
N GLY A 226 12.87 6.76 -2.30
CA GLY A 226 13.49 8.02 -2.74
C GLY A 226 13.04 8.51 -4.13
N LYS A 227 12.59 7.60 -4.99
CA LYS A 227 12.00 7.89 -6.30
C LYS A 227 10.92 6.89 -6.65
N VAL A 228 9.98 7.31 -7.50
CA VAL A 228 8.92 6.42 -8.00
C VAL A 228 9.53 5.39 -8.94
N ASN A 229 9.29 4.11 -8.66
CA ASN A 229 9.56 3.02 -9.59
C ASN A 229 8.33 2.87 -10.51
N GLN A 230 8.33 3.42 -11.73
CA GLN A 230 7.13 3.50 -12.58
C GLN A 230 6.39 2.16 -12.81
N PRO A 231 7.08 1.02 -13.00
CA PRO A 231 6.47 -0.31 -13.05
C PRO A 231 5.49 -0.67 -11.93
N ILE A 232 5.56 -0.05 -10.74
CA ILE A 232 4.62 -0.33 -9.64
C ILE A 232 3.15 -0.11 -10.05
N HIS A 233 2.88 0.80 -11.00
CA HIS A 233 1.53 1.07 -11.48
C HIS A 233 0.89 -0.17 -12.13
N PHE A 234 1.72 -1.09 -12.59
CA PHE A 234 1.32 -2.38 -13.18
C PHE A 234 1.33 -3.53 -12.17
N GLY A 235 1.86 -3.31 -10.96
CA GLY A 235 1.81 -4.27 -9.85
C GLY A 235 0.74 -3.98 -8.81
N VAL A 236 0.28 -2.73 -8.73
CA VAL A 236 -0.81 -2.31 -7.84
C VAL A 236 -2.17 -2.60 -8.48
N TRP A 237 -2.94 -3.48 -7.86
CA TRP A 237 -4.26 -3.87 -8.32
C TRP A 237 -5.37 -3.08 -7.62
N ASN A 238 -6.37 -2.60 -8.38
CA ASN A 238 -7.43 -1.72 -7.88
C ASN A 238 -8.83 -2.36 -7.97
N ALA A 239 -8.96 -3.69 -7.90
CA ALA A 239 -10.25 -4.40 -7.89
C ALA A 239 -11.23 -3.98 -8.99
N SER A 240 -10.74 -3.90 -10.23
CA SER A 240 -11.53 -3.49 -11.40
C SER A 240 -10.98 -4.15 -12.66
N ARG A 241 -11.82 -4.36 -13.69
CA ARG A 241 -11.42 -5.02 -14.95
C ARG A 241 -10.32 -4.28 -15.70
N GLY A 242 -10.28 -2.94 -15.60
CA GLY A 242 -9.21 -2.13 -16.17
C GLY A 242 -7.87 -2.23 -15.42
N SER A 243 -7.82 -2.89 -14.26
CA SER A 243 -6.57 -3.09 -13.51
C SER A 243 -5.63 -4.07 -14.22
N PRO A 244 -4.32 -3.97 -13.95
CA PRO A 244 -3.39 -5.04 -14.30
C PRO A 244 -3.80 -6.37 -13.66
N SER A 245 -3.37 -7.49 -14.24
CA SER A 245 -3.61 -8.81 -13.63
C SER A 245 -3.03 -8.87 -12.23
N ILE A 246 -3.79 -9.40 -11.28
CA ILE A 246 -3.39 -9.45 -9.87
C ILE A 246 -2.19 -10.39 -9.66
N ARG A 247 -1.24 -9.97 -8.81
CA ARG A 247 -0.03 -10.74 -8.49
C ARG A 247 0.38 -10.54 -7.04
N PHE A 248 1.07 -11.56 -6.54
CA PHE A 248 1.88 -11.50 -5.33
C PHE A 248 3.34 -11.72 -5.71
N PHE A 249 4.20 -10.85 -5.20
CA PHE A 249 5.58 -10.69 -5.60
C PHE A 249 6.54 -11.31 -4.58
N THR A 250 7.72 -11.70 -5.05
CA THR A 250 8.81 -12.18 -4.19
C THR A 250 9.94 -11.15 -4.16
N PRO A 251 10.62 -10.96 -3.02
CA PRO A 251 11.76 -10.03 -2.94
C PRO A 251 12.85 -10.33 -3.98
N GLN A 252 13.14 -11.60 -4.24
CA GLN A 252 14.23 -12.04 -5.13
C GLN A 252 13.99 -11.67 -6.61
N GLY A 253 12.73 -11.50 -7.02
CA GLY A 253 12.34 -11.28 -8.42
C GLY A 253 11.51 -10.03 -8.65
N ILE A 254 11.36 -9.14 -7.66
CA ILE A 254 10.35 -8.09 -7.69
C ILE A 254 10.46 -7.17 -8.93
N GLU A 255 11.67 -6.73 -9.27
CA GLU A 255 11.87 -5.86 -10.43
C GLU A 255 11.55 -6.55 -11.75
N SER A 256 11.95 -7.81 -11.94
CA SER A 256 11.63 -8.56 -13.16
C SER A 256 10.13 -8.86 -13.26
N GLN A 257 9.49 -9.22 -12.13
CA GLN A 257 8.05 -9.45 -12.05
C GLN A 257 7.24 -8.19 -12.38
N LEU A 258 7.65 -7.02 -11.88
CA LEU A 258 7.02 -5.74 -12.21
C LEU A 258 7.18 -5.37 -13.69
N ARG A 259 8.38 -5.56 -14.25
CA ARG A 259 8.60 -5.34 -15.69
C ARG A 259 7.74 -6.26 -16.55
N ASN A 260 7.59 -7.52 -16.15
CA ASN A 260 6.74 -8.48 -16.85
C ASN A 260 5.26 -8.08 -16.75
N ALA A 261 4.80 -7.67 -15.56
CA ALA A 261 3.43 -7.16 -15.39
C ALA A 261 3.13 -5.96 -16.30
N ALA A 262 4.09 -5.04 -16.46
CA ALA A 262 3.96 -3.93 -17.41
C ALA A 262 3.91 -4.39 -18.87
N ARG A 263 4.78 -5.32 -19.28
CA ARG A 263 4.78 -5.89 -20.63
C ARG A 263 3.46 -6.56 -20.98
N GLU A 264 2.98 -7.43 -20.10
CA GLU A 264 1.72 -8.15 -20.26
C GLU A 264 0.54 -7.16 -20.36
N TYR A 265 0.55 -6.10 -19.55
CA TYR A 265 -0.48 -5.06 -19.63
C TYR A 265 -0.49 -4.36 -20.99
N PHE A 266 0.66 -3.94 -21.52
CA PHE A 266 0.73 -3.25 -22.81
C PHE A 266 0.45 -4.15 -24.01
N GLN A 267 0.51 -5.47 -23.83
CA GLN A 267 0.10 -6.43 -24.86
C GLN A 267 -1.42 -6.54 -25.01
N ARG A 268 -2.20 -6.26 -23.95
CA ARG A 268 -3.66 -6.24 -24.00
C ARG A 268 -4.20 -5.24 -25.03
N ASP A 269 -5.42 -5.48 -25.50
CA ASP A 269 -6.11 -4.57 -26.41
C ASP A 269 -6.35 -3.20 -25.79
N ASP A 270 -6.68 -3.13 -24.50
CA ASP A 270 -6.85 -1.89 -23.74
C ASP A 270 -5.52 -1.32 -23.20
N GLY A 271 -4.41 -2.03 -23.42
CA GLY A 271 -3.08 -1.67 -22.95
C GLY A 271 -2.42 -0.55 -23.74
N MET A 272 -2.34 -0.70 -25.06
CA MET A 272 -1.84 0.33 -25.98
C MET A 272 -2.22 0.02 -27.44
N LYS A 273 -2.62 1.05 -28.19
CA LYS A 273 -2.82 0.96 -29.65
C LYS A 273 -2.10 2.11 -30.37
N VAL A 274 -1.58 1.84 -31.56
CA VAL A 274 -0.91 2.83 -32.40
C VAL A 274 -1.69 2.99 -33.70
N ASP A 275 -2.11 4.21 -34.01
CA ASP A 275 -2.69 4.59 -35.30
C ASP A 275 -1.66 5.44 -36.05
N LEU A 276 -0.93 4.78 -36.97
CA LEU A 276 0.13 5.42 -37.76
C LEU A 276 -0.43 6.53 -38.66
N ALA A 277 -1.58 6.29 -39.30
CA ALA A 277 -2.18 7.21 -40.26
C ALA A 277 -2.58 8.54 -39.59
N LYS A 278 -3.13 8.47 -38.37
CA LYS A 278 -3.52 9.66 -37.59
C LYS A 278 -2.40 10.19 -36.68
N ARG A 279 -1.27 9.48 -36.58
CA ARG A 279 -0.19 9.73 -35.61
C ARG A 279 -0.71 9.80 -34.17
N ILE A 280 -1.62 8.90 -33.82
CA ILE A 280 -2.23 8.82 -32.48
C ILE A 280 -1.73 7.58 -31.75
N VAL A 281 -1.31 7.75 -30.49
CA VAL A 281 -1.04 6.65 -29.57
C VAL A 281 -2.14 6.63 -28.51
N TYR A 282 -2.89 5.53 -28.48
CA TYR A 282 -3.91 5.28 -27.48
C TYR A 282 -3.26 4.63 -26.25
N LEU A 283 -3.34 5.32 -25.11
CA LEU A 283 -2.75 4.90 -23.84
C LEU A 283 -3.81 4.63 -22.77
N PRO A 284 -3.52 3.81 -21.75
CA PRO A 284 -4.49 3.48 -20.73
C PRO A 284 -4.70 4.69 -19.81
N ARG A 285 -5.94 4.87 -19.31
CA ARG A 285 -6.33 6.02 -18.48
C ARG A 285 -5.45 6.20 -17.24
N MET A 286 -4.90 5.10 -16.73
CA MET A 286 -3.98 5.07 -15.60
C MET A 286 -2.75 5.97 -15.82
N ILE A 287 -2.16 5.97 -17.02
CA ILE A 287 -1.01 6.83 -17.35
C ILE A 287 -1.40 8.31 -17.27
N LYS A 288 -2.64 8.66 -17.61
CA LYS A 288 -3.16 10.03 -17.45
C LYS A 288 -3.23 10.45 -15.99
N TRP A 289 -3.79 9.60 -15.13
CA TRP A 289 -3.97 9.92 -13.71
C TRP A 289 -2.64 10.10 -12.99
N TYR A 290 -1.64 9.32 -13.37
CA TYR A 290 -0.32 9.31 -12.76
C TYR A 290 0.75 9.93 -13.64
N LYS A 291 0.36 10.84 -14.56
CA LYS A 291 1.27 11.47 -15.55
C LYS A 291 2.55 12.04 -14.91
N SER A 292 2.44 12.62 -13.71
CA SER A 292 3.58 13.14 -12.93
C SER A 292 4.69 12.14 -12.65
N ASP A 293 4.38 10.84 -12.66
CA ASP A 293 5.32 9.77 -12.32
C ASP A 293 6.10 9.27 -13.55
N PHE A 294 5.56 9.51 -14.75
CA PHE A 294 6.16 9.08 -16.01
C PHE A 294 6.88 10.21 -16.75
N GLY A 295 6.46 11.45 -16.54
CA GLY A 295 7.03 12.64 -17.18
C GLY A 295 6.13 13.24 -18.26
N GLN A 296 6.74 13.99 -19.18
CA GLN A 296 6.07 14.58 -20.34
C GLN A 296 5.73 13.53 -21.40
N ASP A 297 4.88 13.88 -22.35
CA ASP A 297 4.34 12.95 -23.35
C ASP A 297 5.43 12.19 -24.12
N LYS A 298 6.52 12.86 -24.52
CA LYS A 298 7.66 12.20 -25.18
C LYS A 298 8.41 11.24 -24.26
N GLU A 299 8.51 11.54 -22.97
CA GLU A 299 9.17 10.69 -21.97
C GLU A 299 8.33 9.45 -21.67
N ILE A 300 6.99 9.61 -21.58
CA ILE A 300 6.04 8.50 -21.48
C ILE A 300 6.25 7.52 -22.64
N LEU A 301 6.23 8.00 -23.88
CA LEU A 301 6.37 7.12 -25.05
C LEU A 301 7.73 6.40 -25.07
N LYS A 302 8.83 7.12 -24.77
CA LYS A 302 10.16 6.53 -24.64
C LYS A 302 10.22 5.47 -23.53
N TRP A 303 9.57 5.72 -22.40
CA TRP A 303 9.52 4.77 -21.29
C TRP A 303 8.76 3.50 -21.70
N ILE A 304 7.57 3.65 -22.31
CA ILE A 304 6.70 2.54 -22.74
C ILE A 304 7.41 1.62 -23.74
N ILE A 305 8.23 2.14 -24.67
CA ILE A 305 8.96 1.33 -25.67
C ILE A 305 9.70 0.14 -25.04
N ASN A 306 10.25 0.30 -23.82
CA ASN A 306 11.01 -0.75 -23.13
C ASN A 306 10.14 -1.94 -22.65
N TYR A 307 8.81 -1.82 -22.76
CA TYR A 307 7.83 -2.80 -22.32
C TYR A 307 6.95 -3.32 -23.46
N LEU A 308 7.24 -2.94 -24.70
CA LEU A 308 6.51 -3.41 -25.88
C LEU A 308 7.17 -4.64 -26.51
N ASP A 309 6.37 -5.43 -27.21
CA ASP A 309 6.91 -6.40 -28.18
C ASP A 309 7.57 -5.68 -29.37
N ALA A 310 8.33 -6.43 -30.17
CA ALA A 310 9.09 -5.87 -31.30
C ALA A 310 8.20 -5.16 -32.33
N SER A 311 6.94 -5.61 -32.52
CA SER A 311 6.02 -5.02 -33.48
C SER A 311 5.56 -3.63 -33.00
N LYS A 312 4.96 -3.56 -31.80
CA LYS A 312 4.49 -2.30 -31.20
C LYS A 312 5.65 -1.32 -30.95
N ALA A 313 6.82 -1.82 -30.55
CA ALA A 313 8.02 -1.00 -30.38
C ALA A 313 8.49 -0.38 -31.70
N GLY A 314 8.49 -1.16 -32.79
CA GLY A 314 8.84 -0.68 -34.14
C GLY A 314 7.89 0.42 -34.62
N LEU A 315 6.58 0.20 -34.49
CA LEU A 315 5.55 1.20 -34.85
C LEU A 315 5.73 2.52 -34.08
N LEU A 316 5.96 2.44 -32.76
CA LEU A 316 6.15 3.63 -31.95
C LEU A 316 7.49 4.33 -32.23
N THR A 317 8.55 3.56 -32.49
CA THR A 317 9.86 4.11 -32.84
C THR A 317 9.82 4.85 -34.17
N HIS A 318 9.12 4.30 -35.18
CA HIS A 318 8.87 4.98 -36.46
C HIS A 318 8.18 6.32 -36.24
N LEU A 319 7.06 6.35 -35.50
CA LEU A 319 6.34 7.59 -35.21
C LEU A 319 7.20 8.68 -34.54
N LEU A 320 8.10 8.27 -33.63
CA LEU A 320 9.00 9.17 -32.92
C LEU A 320 10.22 9.62 -33.75
N GLY A 321 10.62 8.83 -34.75
CA GLY A 321 11.82 9.03 -35.56
C GLY A 321 11.62 9.88 -36.82
N ASP A 322 10.40 9.96 -37.35
CA ASP A 322 10.09 10.57 -38.66
C ASP A 322 10.35 12.09 -38.79
N GLY A 323 10.89 12.77 -37.78
CA GLY A 323 11.18 14.22 -37.81
C GLY A 323 9.97 15.16 -38.01
N GLY A 324 8.77 14.61 -38.22
CA GLY A 324 7.51 15.33 -38.45
C GLY A 324 6.70 15.62 -37.18
N SER A 325 5.54 16.27 -37.39
CA SER A 325 4.57 16.78 -36.41
C SER A 325 4.37 15.93 -35.14
N SER A 326 4.03 16.60 -34.03
CA SER A 326 3.83 16.01 -32.70
C SER A 326 2.93 14.78 -32.72
N VAL A 327 3.36 13.72 -32.02
CA VAL A 327 2.55 12.52 -31.77
C VAL A 327 1.46 12.87 -30.76
N ASN A 328 0.20 12.58 -31.11
CA ASN A 328 -0.94 12.86 -30.24
C ASN A 328 -1.20 11.66 -29.31
N ILE A 329 -1.33 11.91 -28.00
CA ILE A 329 -1.71 10.88 -27.03
C ILE A 329 -3.21 11.01 -26.73
N VAL A 330 -3.95 9.91 -26.93
CA VAL A 330 -5.36 9.79 -26.55
C VAL A 330 -5.50 8.75 -25.46
N TYR A 331 -6.19 9.09 -24.36
CA TYR A 331 -6.35 8.16 -23.25
C TYR A 331 -7.67 7.38 -23.35
N GLN A 332 -7.56 6.05 -23.36
CA GLN A 332 -8.68 5.11 -23.44
C GLN A 332 -9.58 5.21 -22.21
N ASN A 333 -10.82 4.71 -22.34
CA ASN A 333 -11.73 4.55 -21.20
C ASN A 333 -11.18 3.51 -20.23
N TYR A 334 -11.56 3.63 -18.96
CA TYR A 334 -11.17 2.67 -17.93
C TYR A 334 -12.40 1.91 -17.47
N ASP A 335 -12.34 0.59 -17.52
CA ASP A 335 -13.41 -0.28 -17.04
C ASP A 335 -13.37 -0.37 -15.51
N TRP A 336 -14.32 0.32 -14.88
CA TRP A 336 -14.48 0.38 -13.43
C TRP A 336 -15.29 -0.76 -12.84
N SER A 337 -15.87 -1.64 -13.67
CA SER A 337 -16.64 -2.76 -13.15
C SER A 337 -15.76 -3.67 -12.30
N LEU A 338 -16.37 -4.26 -11.27
CA LEU A 338 -15.70 -5.23 -10.42
C LEU A 338 -15.24 -6.42 -11.27
N ASN A 339 -14.07 -6.92 -10.95
CA ASN A 339 -13.48 -8.05 -11.62
C ASN A 339 -13.82 -9.36 -10.87
N SER A 340 -15.12 -9.60 -10.74
CA SER A 340 -15.70 -10.79 -10.11
C SER A 340 -16.08 -11.84 -11.14
#